data_AF-A0A7K3W1S8-F1
#
_entry.id   AF-A0A7K3W1S8-F1
#
_cell.length_a   1.000
_cell.length_b   1.000
_cell.length_c   1.000
_cell.angle_alpha   90.00
_cell.angle_beta   90.00
_cell.angle_gamma   90.00
#
_symmetry.space_group_name_H-M   'P 1'
#
loop_
_entity.id
_entity.type
_entity.pdbx_description
1 polymer ?
#
loop_
_entity_poly.entity_id
_entity_poly.type
_entity_poly.pdbx_seq_one_letter_code
_entity_poly.pdbx_strand_id
1 'polypeptide(L)'
;MADNDLQRLVQRRLLELDATADEASRRSRWAIAPETITRIASGGHSGLISERLAGALAHALDVPENRVRRAAGLPLVEDARADVRTGPHLRVVRDDGRM
;
A
#
# COMPACT_ATOMS: atom_id res chain seq x y z
N MET A 1 -16.97 3.63 1.82
CA MET A 1 -16.38 2.37 1.33
C MET A 1 -14.87 2.52 1.17
N ALA A 2 -14.41 3.53 0.42
CA ALA A 2 -12.98 3.86 0.28
C ALA A 2 -12.21 3.98 1.62
N ASP A 3 -12.72 4.70 2.61
CA ASP A 3 -12.04 4.84 3.91
C ASP A 3 -11.78 3.50 4.62
N ASN A 4 -12.70 2.55 4.48
CA ASN A 4 -12.55 1.20 5.01
C ASN A 4 -11.49 0.40 4.23
N ASP A 5 -11.43 0.57 2.90
CA ASP A 5 -10.44 -0.07 2.05
C ASP A 5 -9.03 0.45 2.32
N LEU A 6 -8.88 1.76 2.56
CA LEU A 6 -7.60 2.36 2.95
C LEU A 6 -7.17 1.92 4.36
N GLN A 7 -8.08 1.94 5.32
CA GLN A 7 -7.83 1.43 6.67
C GLN A 7 -7.31 -0.01 6.61
N ARG A 8 -8.02 -0.90 5.90
CA ARG A 8 -7.65 -2.31 5.73
C ARG A 8 -6.30 -2.46 5.03
N LEU A 9 -6.00 -1.64 4.02
CA LEU A 9 -4.72 -1.66 3.33
C LEU A 9 -3.57 -1.32 4.30
N VAL A 10 -3.74 -0.27 5.09
CA VAL A 10 -2.73 0.18 6.06
C VAL A 10 -2.50 -0.88 7.13
N GLN A 11 -3.56 -1.39 7.77
CA GLN A 11 -3.46 -2.45 8.79
C GLN A 11 -2.75 -3.68 8.24
N ARG A 12 -3.18 -4.14 7.06
CA ARG A 12 -2.63 -5.34 6.43
C ARG A 12 -1.15 -5.18 6.12
N ARG A 13 -0.73 -4.04 5.57
CA ARG A 13 0.69 -3.82 5.22
C ARG A 13 1.59 -3.64 6.43
N LEU A 14 1.12 -2.97 7.48
CA LEU A 14 1.87 -2.91 8.73
C LEU A 14 2.09 -4.32 9.31
N LEU A 15 1.07 -5.18 9.27
CA LEU A 15 1.18 -6.58 9.69
C LEU A 15 2.14 -7.39 8.80
N GLU A 16 1.98 -7.33 7.47
CA GLU A 16 2.81 -8.08 6.53
C GLU A 16 4.30 -7.68 6.58
N LEU A 17 4.58 -6.44 6.94
CA LEU A 17 5.94 -5.92 7.06
C LEU A 17 6.53 -6.09 8.47
N ASP A 18 5.76 -6.63 9.42
CA ASP A 18 6.08 -6.63 10.85
C ASP A 18 6.56 -5.25 11.33
N ALA A 19 5.83 -4.20 10.91
CA ALA A 19 6.26 -2.82 11.04
C ALA A 19 5.31 -1.98 11.91
N THR A 20 5.90 -1.12 12.72
CA THR A 20 5.22 -0.09 13.50
C THR A 20 4.93 1.17 12.67
N ALA A 21 4.07 2.05 13.20
CA ALA A 21 3.81 3.35 12.58
C ALA A 21 5.08 4.22 12.47
N ASP A 22 5.98 4.14 13.46
CA ASP A 22 7.27 4.83 13.46
C ASP A 22 8.21 4.34 12.35
N GLU A 23 8.27 3.04 12.11
CA GLU A 23 9.07 2.46 11.04
C GLU A 23 8.49 2.80 9.66
N ALA A 24 7.17 2.76 9.52
CA ALA A 24 6.49 3.19 8.29
C ALA A 24 6.70 4.68 8.02
N SER A 25 6.62 5.51 9.05
CA SER A 25 6.89 6.93 8.98
C SER A 25 8.34 7.21 8.54
N ARG A 26 9.31 6.48 9.11
CA ARG A 26 10.73 6.52 8.71
C ARG A 26 10.92 6.14 7.24
N ARG A 27 10.23 5.08 6.78
CA ARG A 27 10.26 4.62 5.38
C ARG A 27 9.77 5.69 4.41
N SER A 28 8.80 6.49 4.83
CA SER A 28 8.33 7.67 4.09
C SER A 28 9.24 8.90 4.21
N ARG A 29 10.43 8.77 4.82
CA ARG A 29 11.33 9.88 5.19
C ARG A 29 10.63 10.96 6.02
N TRP A 30 9.81 10.52 6.98
CA TRP A 30 9.03 11.40 7.87
C TRP A 30 8.03 12.30 7.14
N ALA A 31 7.65 11.96 5.89
CA ALA A 31 6.64 12.71 5.14
C ALA A 31 5.23 12.57 5.74
N ILE A 32 4.99 11.54 6.55
CA ILE A 32 3.74 11.31 7.29
C ILE A 32 4.11 11.03 8.74
N ALA A 33 3.49 11.73 9.68
CA ALA A 33 3.71 11.49 11.10
C ALA A 33 3.17 10.11 11.54
N PRO A 34 3.81 9.40 12.50
CA PRO A 34 3.34 8.11 13.00
C PRO A 34 1.88 8.14 13.47
N GLU A 35 1.46 9.23 14.13
CA GLU A 35 0.10 9.41 14.63
C GLU A 35 -0.93 9.46 13.51
N THR A 36 -0.55 9.97 12.35
CA THR A 36 -1.41 10.00 11.16
C THR A 36 -1.60 8.59 10.61
N ILE A 37 -0.53 7.79 10.58
CA ILE A 37 -0.59 6.38 10.15
C ILE A 37 -1.48 5.58 11.11
N THR A 38 -1.27 5.73 12.41
CA THR A 38 -2.10 5.10 13.45
C THR A 38 -3.56 5.51 13.35
N ARG A 39 -3.84 6.80 13.10
CA ARG A 39 -5.21 7.31 12.92
C ARG A 39 -5.90 6.71 11.69
N ILE A 40 -5.19 6.55 10.58
CA ILE A 40 -5.74 5.91 9.39
C ILE A 40 -5.97 4.41 9.67
N ALA A 41 -5.02 3.74 10.32
CA ALA A 41 -5.12 2.33 10.69
C ALA A 41 -6.30 2.07 11.65
N SER A 42 -6.63 3.00 12.55
CA SER A 42 -7.78 2.86 13.45
C SER A 42 -9.13 3.23 12.81
N GLY A 43 -9.14 3.67 11.55
CA GLY A 43 -10.35 4.16 10.88
C GLY A 43 -10.79 5.54 11.36
N GLY A 44 -9.95 6.24 12.13
CA GLY A 44 -10.20 7.58 12.64
C GLY A 44 -9.88 8.71 11.65
N HIS A 45 -9.65 8.40 10.38
CA HIS A 45 -9.53 9.42 9.35
C HIS A 45 -10.92 9.73 8.77
N SER A 46 -11.35 10.99 8.86
CA SER A 46 -12.62 11.46 8.28
C SER A 46 -12.42 12.42 7.11
N GLY A 47 -11.17 12.68 6.74
CA GLY A 47 -10.80 13.61 5.68
C GLY A 47 -10.38 12.92 4.38
N LEU A 48 -10.54 13.65 3.28
CA LEU A 48 -10.01 13.27 1.97
C LEU A 48 -8.48 13.14 2.04
N ILE A 49 -7.96 12.03 1.51
CA ILE A 49 -6.52 11.84 1.32
C ILE A 49 -6.09 12.68 0.14
N SER A 50 -5.11 13.55 0.33
CA SER A 50 -4.52 14.31 -0.78
C SER A 50 -3.64 13.40 -1.64
N GLU A 51 -3.43 13.78 -2.90
CA GLU A 51 -2.53 13.04 -3.82
C GLU A 51 -1.11 12.92 -3.25
N ARG A 52 -0.61 14.00 -2.64
CA ARG A 52 0.71 14.01 -1.97
C ARG A 52 0.76 13.03 -0.80
N LEU A 53 -0.32 12.94 -0.02
CA LEU A 53 -0.41 11.98 1.08
C LEU A 53 -0.48 10.54 0.56
N ALA A 54 -1.17 10.30 -0.55
CA ALA A 54 -1.22 8.98 -1.18
C ALA A 54 0.16 8.50 -1.62
N GLY A 55 0.97 9.36 -2.25
CA GLY A 55 2.37 9.04 -2.60
C GLY A 55 3.23 8.75 -1.37
N ALA A 56 3.11 9.54 -0.32
CA ALA A 56 3.85 9.31 0.92
C ALA A 56 3.43 8.01 1.62
N LEU A 57 2.14 7.65 1.59
CA LEU A 57 1.61 6.39 2.14
C LEU A 57 2.12 5.19 1.35
N ALA A 58 2.22 5.31 0.02
CA ALA A 58 2.77 4.28 -0.83
C ALA A 58 4.20 3.91 -0.43
N HIS A 59 5.03 4.93 -0.15
CA HIS A 59 6.37 4.74 0.39
C HIS A 59 6.35 4.15 1.81
N ALA A 60 5.48 4.65 2.70
CA ALA A 60 5.37 4.16 4.07
C ALA A 60 5.03 2.67 4.15
N LEU A 61 4.16 2.19 3.26
CA LEU A 61 3.60 0.83 3.26
C LEU A 61 4.28 -0.12 2.26
N ASP A 62 5.28 0.35 1.52
CA ASP A 62 5.96 -0.39 0.47
C ASP A 62 4.98 -1.04 -0.52
N VAL A 63 4.14 -0.21 -1.13
CA VAL A 63 3.14 -0.60 -2.15
C VAL A 63 3.13 0.40 -3.30
N PRO A 64 2.63 0.01 -4.50
CA PRO A 64 2.43 0.96 -5.58
C PRO A 64 1.46 2.09 -5.21
N GLU A 65 1.72 3.32 -5.63
CA GLU A 65 0.88 4.48 -5.34
C GLU A 65 -0.56 4.29 -5.83
N ASN A 66 -0.75 3.70 -7.01
CA ASN A 66 -2.07 3.39 -7.55
C ASN A 66 -2.89 2.44 -6.67
N ARG A 67 -2.25 1.62 -5.84
CA ARG A 67 -2.95 0.77 -4.88
C ARG A 67 -3.54 1.60 -3.73
N VAL A 68 -2.80 2.59 -3.25
CA VAL A 68 -3.27 3.55 -2.24
C VAL A 68 -4.33 4.47 -2.83
N ARG A 69 -4.10 5.02 -4.03
CA ARG A 69 -5.05 5.90 -4.72
C ARG A 69 -6.39 5.20 -4.96
N ARG A 70 -6.38 3.94 -5.42
CA ARG A 70 -7.61 3.13 -5.56
C ARG A 70 -8.35 2.97 -4.24
N ALA A 71 -7.63 2.64 -3.16
CA ALA A 71 -8.24 2.50 -1.83
C ALA A 71 -8.79 3.84 -1.31
N ALA A 72 -8.16 4.96 -1.66
CA ALA A 72 -8.58 6.30 -1.27
C ALA A 72 -9.60 6.95 -2.23
N GLY A 73 -10.03 6.26 -3.30
CA GLY A 73 -10.94 6.83 -4.31
C GLY A 73 -10.34 7.95 -5.16
N LEU A 74 -9.02 8.03 -5.27
CA LEU A 74 -8.30 9.03 -6.05
C LEU A 74 -8.12 8.58 -7.52
N PRO A 75 -8.05 9.53 -8.48
CA PRO A 75 -7.71 9.23 -9.87
C PRO A 75 -6.37 8.50 -9.96
N LEU A 76 -6.26 7.49 -10.82
CA LEU A 76 -5.00 6.74 -10.97
C LEU A 76 -3.95 7.57 -11.73
N VAL A 77 -2.68 7.34 -11.42
CA VAL A 77 -1.54 7.89 -12.18
C VAL A 77 -1.09 6.87 -13.20
N GLU A 78 -0.71 7.34 -14.37
CA GLU A 78 -0.12 6.49 -15.39
C GLU A 78 1.17 5.87 -14.86
N ASP A 79 1.18 4.54 -14.77
CA ASP A 79 2.37 3.81 -14.34
C ASP A 79 3.25 3.60 -15.57
N ALA A 80 4.39 4.29 -15.63
CA ALA A 80 5.37 4.14 -16.71
C ALA A 80 5.90 2.69 -16.84
N ARG A 81 5.66 1.84 -15.84
CA ARG A 81 6.01 0.42 -15.86
C ARG A 81 4.86 -0.48 -16.29
N ALA A 82 3.67 0.06 -16.58
CA ALA A 82 2.53 -0.74 -17.05
C ALA A 82 2.84 -1.51 -18.33
N ASP A 83 3.66 -0.94 -19.20
CA ASP A 83 4.09 -1.57 -20.47
C ASP A 83 5.25 -2.55 -20.30
N VAL A 84 5.78 -2.71 -19.09
CA VAL A 84 6.81 -3.73 -18.80
C VAL A 84 6.13 -5.09 -18.85
N ARG A 85 6.53 -5.92 -19.82
CA ARG A 85 6.07 -7.31 -19.94
C ARG A 85 6.56 -8.13 -18.75
N THR A 86 5.75 -8.20 -17.70
CA THR A 86 5.93 -9.10 -16.56
C THR A 86 5.38 -10.49 -16.93
N GLY A 87 6.07 -11.17 -17.85
CA GLY A 87 5.82 -12.59 -18.09
C GLY A 87 6.17 -13.40 -16.83
N PRO A 88 5.57 -14.58 -16.63
CA PRO A 88 5.87 -15.39 -15.46
C PRO A 88 7.34 -15.84 -15.51
N HIS A 89 8.17 -15.28 -14.62
CA HIS A 89 9.51 -15.80 -14.33
C HIS A 89 9.47 -17.09 -13.49
N LEU A 90 8.28 -17.45 -13.00
CA LEU A 90 8.03 -18.64 -12.21
C LEU A 90 7.20 -19.63 -13.03
N ARG A 91 7.70 -20.85 -13.17
CA ARG A 91 6.96 -21.97 -13.77
C ARG A 91 6.39 -22.82 -12.64
N VAL A 92 5.06 -22.95 -12.58
CA VAL A 92 4.41 -23.90 -11.67
C VAL A 92 4.73 -25.31 -12.19
N VAL A 93 5.58 -26.04 -11.46
CA VAL A 93 5.80 -27.47 -11.68
C VAL A 93 4.75 -28.20 -10.83
N ARG A 94 3.81 -28.88 -11.47
CA ARG A 94 2.95 -29.84 -10.78
C ARG A 94 3.75 -31.12 -10.62
N ASP A 95 3.89 -31.58 -9.38
CA ASP A 95 4.35 -32.93 -9.11
C ASP A 95 3.16 -33.87 -9.35
N ASP A 96 3.18 -34.57 -10.49
CA ASP A 96 2.09 -35.47 -10.89
C ASP A 96 2.18 -36.85 -10.19
N GLY A 97 2.99 -36.97 -9.12
CA GLY A 97 2.94 -38.09 -8.18
C GLY A 97 3.23 -39.46 -8.80
N ARG A 98 4.04 -39.54 -9.85
CA ARG A 98 4.52 -40.82 -10.37
C ARG A 98 5.84 -41.20 -9.69
N MET A 99 5.71 -42.06 -8.68
CA MET A 99 6.77 -42.97 -8.23
C MET A 99 7.19 -43.91 -9.35
#